data_AF-A0A928NT67-F1
#
_entry.id   AF-A0A928NT67-F1
#
_cell.length_a   1.000
_cell.length_b   1.000
_cell.length_c   1.000
_cell.angle_alpha   90.00
_cell.angle_beta   90.00
_cell.angle_gamma   90.00
#
_symmetry.space_group_name_H-M   'P 1'
#
loop_
_entity.id
_entity.type
_entity.pdbx_description
1 polymer ?
#
loop_
_entity_poly.entity_id
_entity_poly.type
_entity_poly.pdbx_seq_one_letter_code
_entity_poly.pdbx_strand_id
1 'polypeptide(L)' 'MIKYYCDRCGNEAKTLTSVKIPVQKQIGFELSCYTRQIELCEKCKNEADEMFDTLLDIKLSMFAKYLKKGGVQE' A
#
# COMPACT_ATOMS: atom_id res chain seq x y z
N MET A 1 -30.08 12.51 0.89
CA MET A 1 -28.92 12.17 0.03
C MET A 1 -27.79 11.74 0.95
N ILE A 2 -27.30 10.51 0.80
CA ILE A 2 -26.13 10.04 1.57
C ILE A 2 -24.89 10.62 0.89
N LYS A 3 -24.02 11.25 1.68
CA LYS A 3 -22.74 11.79 1.23
C LYS A 3 -21.62 10.85 1.65
N TYR A 4 -20.73 10.51 0.73
CA TYR A 4 -19.59 9.65 0.98
C TYR A 4 -18.33 10.50 0.99
N TYR A 5 -17.40 10.21 1.91
CA TYR A 5 -16.15 10.96 2.04
C TYR A 5 -14.96 10.01 1.99
N CYS A 6 -13.94 10.40 1.25
CA CYS A 6 -12.71 9.62 1.13
C CYS A 6 -11.89 9.68 2.43
N ASP A 7 -11.47 8.54 2.97
CA ASP A 7 -10.67 8.46 4.20
C ASP A 7 -9.28 9.12 4.06
N ARG A 8 -8.75 9.22 2.83
CA ARG A 8 -7.42 9.79 2.56
C ARG A 8 -7.43 11.31 2.36
N CYS A 9 -8.36 11.83 1.57
CA CYS A 9 -8.37 13.25 1.20
C CYS A 9 -9.53 14.06 1.81
N GLY A 10 -10.50 13.42 2.48
CA GLY A 10 -11.65 14.07 3.10
C GLY A 10 -12.67 14.66 2.12
N ASN A 11 -12.44 14.54 0.81
CA ASN A 11 -13.33 15.07 -0.21
C ASN A 11 -14.59 14.20 -0.35
N GLU A 12 -15.71 14.87 -0.66
CA GLU A 12 -16.96 14.19 -1.02
C GLU A 12 -16.77 13.42 -2.33
N ALA A 13 -17.16 12.15 -2.32
CA ALA A 13 -17.07 11.24 -3.46
C ALA A 13 -18.47 10.72 -3.81
N LYS A 14 -18.71 10.48 -5.09
CA LYS A 14 -19.94 9.80 -5.54
C LYS A 14 -19.90 8.30 -5.28
N THR A 15 -18.71 7.74 -5.28
CA THR A 15 -18.41 6.32 -5.10
C THR A 15 -17.13 6.17 -4.29
N LEU A 16 -17.12 5.19 -3.40
CA LEU A 16 -15.95 4.79 -2.62
C LEU A 16 -15.55 3.36 -2.99
N THR A 17 -14.25 3.11 -2.96
CA THR A 17 -13.68 1.77 -3.10
C THR A 17 -13.03 1.37 -1.79
N SER A 18 -13.44 0.22 -1.27
CA SER A 18 -12.82 -0.37 -0.09
C SER A 18 -11.48 -1.00 -0.44
N VAL A 19 -10.41 -0.57 0.23
CA VAL A 19 -9.06 -1.11 0.10
C VAL A 19 -8.60 -1.69 1.43
N LYS A 20 -7.98 -2.87 1.39
CA LYS A 20 -7.37 -3.53 2.56
C LYS A 20 -5.89 -3.24 2.57
N ILE A 21 -5.42 -2.55 3.61
CA ILE A 21 -4.02 -2.22 3.80
C ILE A 21 -3.43 -3.03 4.95
N PRO A 22 -2.26 -3.66 4.79
CA PRO A 22 -1.52 -4.25 5.89
C PRO A 22 -0.97 -3.13 6.76
N VAL A 23 -1.30 -3.14 8.05
CA VAL A 23 -0.79 -2.20 9.04
C VAL A 23 0.07 -2.96 10.02
N GLN A 24 1.29 -2.48 10.19
CA GLN A 24 2.21 -2.97 11.20
C GLN A 24 2.21 -1.98 12.35
N LYS A 25 1.86 -2.45 13.56
CA LYS A 25 1.87 -1.64 14.77
C LYS A 25 2.84 -2.26 15.75
N GLN A 26 3.84 -1.48 16.15
CA GLN A 26 4.75 -1.86 17.22
C GLN A 26 4.16 -1.39 18.55
N ILE A 27 3.93 -2.31 19.48
CA ILE A 27 3.50 -2.02 20.85
C ILE A 27 4.58 -2.56 21.77
N GLY A 28 5.45 -1.68 22.27
CA GLY A 28 6.64 -2.09 23.02
C GLY A 28 7.63 -2.87 22.16
N PHE A 29 7.91 -4.12 22.54
CA PHE A 29 8.81 -5.04 21.82
C PHE A 29 8.08 -5.97 20.86
N GLU A 30 6.75 -5.98 20.85
CA GLU A 30 5.96 -6.82 19.95
C GLU A 30 5.55 -6.06 18.69
N LEU A 31 5.74 -6.72 17.54
CA LEU A 31 5.24 -6.29 16.24
C LEU A 31 3.96 -7.05 15.93
N SER A 32 2.83 -6.36 15.91
CA SER A 32 1.55 -6.91 15.47
C SER A 32 1.24 -6.46 14.05
N CYS A 33 0.90 -7.41 13.18
CA CYS A 33 0.43 -7.13 11.83
C CYS A 33 -1.08 -7.40 11.76
N TYR A 34 -1.85 -6.41 11.32
CA TYR A 34 -3.28 -6.58 11.07
C TYR A 34 -3.69 -5.87 9.79
N THR A 35 -4.79 -6.31 9.19
CA THR A 35 -5.32 -5.69 7.98
C THR A 35 -6.35 -4.66 8.37
N ARG A 36 -6.18 -3.41 7.92
CA ARG A 36 -7.17 -2.35 8.07
C ARG A 36 -7.90 -2.14 6.74
N GLN A 37 -9.22 -2.02 6.81
CA GLN A 37 -10.03 -1.62 5.66
C GLN A 37 -10.21 -0.10 5.68
N ILE A 38 -10.01 0.54 4.53
CA ILE A 38 -10.18 1.99 4.33
C ILE A 38 -11.01 2.23 3.06
N GLU A 39 -11.76 3.33 3.03
CA GLU A 39 -12.60 3.72 1.91
C GLU A 39 -11.96 4.88 1.15
N LEU A 40 -11.60 4.65 -0.13
CA LEU A 40 -10.92 5.65 -0.97
C LEU A 40 -11.80 6.09 -2.14
N CYS A 41 -11.70 7.36 -2.52
CA CYS A 41 -12.18 7.79 -3.83
C CYS A 41 -11.28 7.25 -4.94
N GLU A 42 -11.82 7.16 -6.15
CA GLU A 42 -11.14 6.58 -7.31
C GLU A 42 -9.77 7.21 -7.59
N LYS A 43 -9.65 8.54 -7.49
CA LYS A 43 -8.37 9.24 -7.65
C LYS A 43 -7.34 8.79 -6.61
N CYS A 44 -7.72 8.76 -5.34
CA CYS A 44 -6.82 8.38 -4.25
C CYS A 44 -6.41 6.91 -4.31
N LYS A 45 -7.27 6.06 -4.86
CA LYS A 45 -6.98 4.66 -5.14
C LYS A 45 -5.94 4.52 -6.25
N ASN A 46 -6.15 5.18 -7.39
CA ASN A 46 -5.22 5.10 -8.51
C ASN A 46 -3.81 5.59 -8.13
N GLU A 47 -3.72 6.71 -7.39
CA GLU A 47 -2.43 7.19 -6.86
C GLU A 47 -1.76 6.19 -5.90
N ALA A 48 -2.57 5.47 -5.10
CA ALA A 48 -2.03 4.45 -4.19
C ALA A 48 -1.52 3.25 -4.98
N ASP A 49 -2.28 2.78 -5.97
CA ASP A 49 -1.91 1.65 -6.85
C ASP A 49 -0.61 1.97 -7.63
N GLU A 50 -0.48 3.17 -8.21
CA GLU A 50 0.75 3.62 -8.88
C GLU A 50 1.97 3.66 -7.93
N MET A 51 1.78 4.12 -6.69
CA MET A 51 2.84 4.10 -5.67
C MET A 51 3.23 2.67 -5.28
N PHE A 52 2.27 1.75 -5.18
CA PHE A 52 2.53 0.34 -4.88
C PHE A 52 3.31 -0.34 -6.01
N ASP A 53 2.94 -0.10 -7.27
CA ASP A 53 3.64 -0.65 -8.43
C ASP A 53 5.07 -0.10 -8.52
N THR A 54 5.25 1.20 -8.29
CA THR A 54 6.59 1.83 -8.26
C THR A 54 7.48 1.24 -7.15
N LEU A 55 6.92 1.01 -5.96
CA LEU A 55 7.65 0.39 -4.84
C LEU A 55 7.96 -1.09 -5.10
N LEU A 56 7.08 -1.80 -5.82
CA LEU A 56 7.30 -3.18 -6.23
C LEU A 56 8.45 -3.28 -7.23
N ASP A 57 8.47 -2.41 -8.24
CA ASP A 57 9.53 -2.32 -9.25
C ASP A 57 10.89 -1.95 -8.64
N ILE A 58 10.90 -1.03 -7.68
CA ILE A 58 12.12 -0.66 -6.94
C ILE A 58 12.64 -1.86 -6.11
N LYS A 59 11.76 -2.60 -5.42
CA LYS A 59 12.15 -3.81 -4.67
C LYS A 59 12.66 -4.91 -5.58
N LEU A 60 11.99 -5.16 -6.71
CA LEU A 60 12.40 -6.17 -7.69
C LEU A 60 13.73 -5.81 -8.36
N SER A 61 13.93 -4.55 -8.72
CA SER A 61 15.19 -4.08 -9.32
C SER A 61 16.36 -4.09 -8.33
N MET A 62 16.11 -3.78 -7.05
CA MET A 62 17.11 -3.97 -5.99
C MET A 62 17.42 -5.45 -5.77
N PHE A 63 16.41 -6.32 -5.70
CA PHE A 63 16.59 -7.76 -5.56
C PHE A 63 17.37 -8.36 -6.74
N ALA A 64 17.05 -7.95 -7.98
CA ALA A 64 17.78 -8.34 -9.17
C ALA A 64 19.24 -7.85 -9.17
N LYS A 65 19.51 -6.66 -8.61
CA LYS A 65 20.89 -6.16 -8.42
C LYS A 65 21.65 -6.95 -7.35
N TYR A 66 20.98 -7.40 -6.28
CA TYR A 66 21.56 -8.30 -5.27
C TYR A 66 21.92 -9.66 -5.87
N LEU A 67 21.02 -10.26 -6.66
CA LEU A 67 21.30 -11.53 -7.37
C LEU A 67 22.48 -11.42 -8.35
N LYS A 68 22.67 -10.26 -9.00
CA LYS A 68 23.84 -10.02 -9.87
C LYS A 68 25.15 -9.77 -9.12
N LYS A 69 25.12 -9.41 -7.84
CA LYS A 69 26.32 -9.04 -7.05
C LYS A 69 26.68 -10.07 -5.96
N GLY A 70 25.79 -10.99 -5.60
CA GLY A 70 26.02 -12.00 -4.57
C GLY A 70 25.51 -13.38 -4.99
N GLY A 71 26.46 -14.22 -5.40
CA GLY A 71 26.46 -15.68 -5.46
C GLY A 71 25.14 -16.47 -5.44
N VAL A 72 24.94 -17.25 -6.51
CA VAL A 72 24.93 -18.71 -6.36
C VAL A 72 26.03 -19.23 -7.30
N GLN A 73 27.22 -19.45 -6.75
CA GLN A 73 28.12 -20.47 -7.30
C GLN A 73 27.83 -21.71 -6.48
N GLU A 74 27.29 -22.74 -7.14
CA GLU A 74 27.27 -24.12 -6.63
C GLU A 74 28.70 -24.64 -6.43
#